data_AF-A0AAD8YEP3-F1
#
_entry.id   AF-A0AAD8YEP3-F1
#
_cell.length_a   1.000
_cell.length_b   1.000
_cell.length_c   1.000
_cell.angle_alpha   90.00
_cell.angle_beta   90.00
_cell.angle_gamma   90.00
#
_symmetry.space_group_name_H-M   'P 1'
#
loop_
_entity.id
_entity.type
_entity.pdbx_description
1 polymer ?
#
loop_
_entity_poly.entity_id
_entity_poly.type
_entity_poly.pdbx_seq_one_letter_code
_entity_poly.pdbx_strand_id
1 'polypeptide(L)'
;MGMAMEVMNEGLRNDFGFEHVAWFYSGRRGVHCWVCDDGARKLTNEARSAVATYFEVNLGSDKNKNFNLSSPLHPMLSRAYDILEPRFVESVLPEEGHGLLSTRASWTKLLMTLPKQANSVAAKLEEKWGSKRDTTTPEEKWDELKTAF
;
A
#
# COMPACT_ATOMS: atom_id res chain seq x y z
N MET A 1 -7.74 -1.30 8.74
CA MET A 1 -8.83 -2.12 8.18
C MET A 1 -9.66 -1.36 7.15
N GLY A 2 -10.04 -0.09 7.40
CA GLY A 2 -10.78 0.74 6.42
C GLY A 2 -10.17 0.75 5.02
N MET A 3 -8.88 1.07 4.92
CA MET A 3 -8.13 1.08 3.66
C MET A 3 -8.22 -0.23 2.86
N ALA A 4 -8.11 -1.39 3.54
CA ALA A 4 -8.22 -2.69 2.89
C ALA A 4 -9.64 -2.96 2.37
N MET A 5 -10.66 -2.58 3.14
CA MET A 5 -12.06 -2.71 2.71
C MET A 5 -12.34 -1.84 1.49
N GLU A 6 -11.82 -0.61 1.44
CA GLU A 6 -12.00 0.32 0.32
C GLU A 6 -11.40 -0.24 -0.98
N VAL A 7 -10.14 -0.66 -0.95
CA VAL A 7 -9.45 -1.26 -2.12
C VAL A 7 -10.16 -2.53 -2.59
N MET A 8 -10.51 -3.43 -1.67
CA MET A 8 -11.19 -4.68 -2.04
C MET A 8 -12.60 -4.44 -2.56
N ASN A 9 -13.36 -3.52 -1.95
CA ASN A 9 -14.72 -3.21 -2.39
C ASN A 9 -14.73 -2.63 -3.81
N GLU A 10 -13.76 -1.77 -4.14
CA GLU A 10 -13.59 -1.26 -5.51
C GLU A 10 -13.35 -2.37 -6.52
N GLY A 11 -12.42 -3.30 -6.25
CA GLY A 11 -12.18 -4.41 -7.18
C GLY A 11 -13.35 -5.40 -7.26
N LEU A 12 -13.97 -5.76 -6.13
CA LEU A 12 -15.09 -6.70 -6.12
C LEU A 12 -16.29 -6.17 -6.92
N ARG A 13 -16.55 -4.86 -6.85
CA ARG A 13 -17.67 -4.23 -7.56
C ARG A 13 -17.31 -3.89 -9.00
N ASN A 14 -16.20 -3.20 -9.23
CA ASN A 14 -15.90 -2.62 -10.54
C ASN A 14 -15.16 -3.59 -11.48
N ASP A 15 -14.40 -4.55 -10.95
CA ASP A 15 -13.67 -5.50 -11.78
C ASP A 15 -14.42 -6.83 -11.93
N PHE A 16 -15.09 -7.30 -10.87
CA PHE A 16 -15.84 -8.56 -10.88
C PHE A 16 -17.37 -8.40 -11.04
N GLY A 17 -17.89 -7.18 -10.92
CA GLY A 17 -19.32 -6.91 -11.09
C GLY A 17 -20.20 -7.43 -9.94
N PHE A 18 -19.64 -7.71 -8.77
CA PHE A 18 -20.43 -8.18 -7.63
C PHE A 18 -21.24 -7.04 -7.01
N GLU A 19 -22.54 -7.25 -6.84
CA GLU A 19 -23.46 -6.25 -6.30
C GLU A 19 -23.68 -6.44 -4.80
N HIS A 20 -23.78 -7.69 -4.35
CA HIS A 20 -24.16 -8.06 -2.99
C HIS A 20 -22.93 -8.36 -2.12
N VAL A 21 -22.15 -7.31 -1.85
CA VAL A 21 -20.94 -7.36 -1.01
C VAL A 21 -21.23 -6.83 0.40
N ALA A 22 -21.04 -7.67 1.43
CA ALA A 22 -21.27 -7.34 2.83
C ALA A 22 -20.01 -7.55 3.68
N TRP A 23 -19.69 -6.57 4.54
CA TRP A 23 -18.53 -6.59 5.43
C TRP A 23 -18.95 -6.74 6.89
N PHE A 24 -18.29 -7.63 7.62
CA PHE A 24 -18.59 -7.93 9.02
C PHE A 24 -17.34 -7.79 9.88
N TYR A 25 -17.45 -7.12 11.03
CA TYR A 25 -16.39 -7.10 12.02
C TYR A 25 -16.14 -8.50 12.58
N SER A 26 -14.88 -8.93 12.67
CA SER A 26 -14.52 -10.26 13.15
C SER A 26 -14.63 -10.45 14.67
N GLY A 27 -14.98 -9.40 15.41
CA GLY A 27 -15.07 -9.40 16.86
C GLY A 27 -13.78 -9.01 17.58
N ARG A 28 -12.63 -8.88 16.87
CA ARG A 28 -11.38 -8.42 17.51
C ARG A 28 -10.44 -7.58 16.64
N ARG A 29 -9.89 -8.17 15.58
CA ARG A 29 -8.73 -7.60 14.84
C ARG A 29 -8.86 -7.69 13.32
N GLY A 30 -10.07 -7.85 12.80
CA GLY A 30 -10.25 -8.04 11.37
C GLY A 30 -11.68 -7.84 10.94
N VAL A 31 -11.88 -8.10 9.65
CA VAL A 31 -13.16 -8.02 8.98
C VAL A 31 -13.31 -9.23 8.06
N HIS A 32 -14.55 -9.66 7.83
CA HIS A 32 -14.90 -10.70 6.86
C HIS A 32 -15.73 -10.07 5.75
N CYS A 33 -15.41 -10.40 4.50
CA CYS A 33 -16.22 -10.03 3.34
C CYS A 33 -17.03 -11.24 2.88
N TRP A 34 -18.33 -11.04 2.68
CA TRP A 34 -19.23 -12.04 2.10
C TRP A 34 -19.79 -11.48 0.79
N VAL A 35 -19.59 -12.21 -0.29
CA VAL A 35 -20.17 -11.91 -1.60
C VAL A 35 -21.33 -12.88 -1.82
N CYS A 36 -22.54 -12.34 -1.93
CA CYS A 36 -23.79 -13.10 -1.88
C CYS A 36 -24.48 -13.25 -3.24
N ASP A 37 -23.88 -12.70 -4.30
CA ASP A 37 -24.35 -12.81 -5.68
C ASP A 37 -24.53 -14.28 -6.09
N ASP A 38 -25.58 -14.58 -6.85
CA ASP A 38 -25.88 -15.95 -7.25
C ASP A 38 -24.73 -16.59 -8.05
N GLY A 39 -24.10 -15.81 -8.94
CA GLY A 39 -22.90 -16.22 -9.67
C GLY A 39 -21.71 -16.50 -8.74
N ALA A 40 -21.46 -15.62 -7.76
CA ALA A 40 -20.38 -15.79 -6.79
C ALA A 40 -20.53 -17.09 -5.97
N ARG A 41 -21.75 -17.43 -5.56
CA ARG A 41 -22.03 -18.66 -4.79
C ARG A 41 -21.77 -19.93 -5.60
N LYS A 42 -21.90 -19.87 -6.93
CA LYS A 42 -21.72 -20.99 -7.85
C LYS A 42 -20.29 -21.13 -8.40
N LEU A 43 -19.37 -20.23 -8.02
CA LEU A 43 -17.98 -20.30 -8.45
C LEU A 43 -17.31 -21.61 -8.00
N THR A 44 -16.56 -22.21 -8.93
CA THR A 44 -15.67 -23.34 -8.64
C THR A 44 -14.53 -22.91 -7.71
N ASN A 45 -13.85 -23.87 -7.09
CA ASN A 45 -12.67 -23.58 -6.27
C ASN A 45 -11.57 -22.87 -7.07
N GLU A 46 -11.38 -23.24 -8.34
CA GLU A 46 -10.42 -22.59 -9.23
C GLU A 46 -10.76 -21.10 -9.45
N ALA A 47 -12.04 -20.81 -9.75
CA ALA A 47 -12.47 -19.43 -9.93
C ALA A 47 -12.38 -18.60 -8.63
N ARG A 48 -12.69 -19.20 -7.48
CA ARG A 48 -12.50 -18.55 -6.16
C ARG A 48 -11.03 -18.23 -5.90
N SER A 49 -10.13 -19.16 -6.20
CA SER A 49 -8.69 -18.94 -6.07
C SER A 49 -8.22 -17.83 -7.00
N ALA A 50 -8.71 -17.77 -8.25
CA ALA A 50 -8.36 -16.70 -9.18
C ALA A 50 -8.80 -15.31 -8.67
N VAL A 51 -10.00 -15.20 -8.09
CA VAL A 51 -10.45 -13.96 -7.43
C VAL A 51 -9.53 -13.58 -6.27
N ALA A 52 -9.11 -14.55 -5.43
CA ALA A 52 -8.23 -14.27 -4.32
C ALA A 52 -6.84 -13.81 -4.78
N THR A 53 -6.24 -14.51 -5.74
CA THR A 53 -4.94 -14.18 -6.33
C THR A 53 -4.96 -12.85 -7.07
N TYR A 54 -6.10 -12.44 -7.63
CA TYR A 54 -6.23 -11.11 -8.25
C TYR A 54 -5.91 -9.97 -7.28
N PHE A 55 -6.31 -10.08 -6.01
CA PHE A 55 -6.03 -9.09 -4.96
C PHE A 55 -4.69 -9.30 -4.24
N GLU A 56 -3.98 -10.39 -4.55
CA GLU A 56 -2.73 -10.71 -3.91
C GLU A 56 -1.57 -9.93 -4.54
N VAL A 57 -0.83 -9.20 -3.72
CA VAL A 57 0.39 -8.50 -4.14
C VAL A 57 1.58 -9.22 -3.54
N ASN A 58 2.43 -9.79 -4.39
CA ASN A 58 3.66 -10.42 -3.94
C ASN A 58 4.69 -9.35 -3.59
N LEU A 59 4.76 -8.99 -2.30
CA LEU A 59 5.70 -8.01 -1.75
C LEU A 59 7.07 -8.63 -1.41
N GLY A 60 7.32 -9.89 -1.80
CA GLY A 60 8.49 -10.64 -1.40
C GLY A 60 8.45 -11.05 0.08
N SER A 61 9.60 -11.38 0.64
CA SER A 61 9.77 -11.71 2.06
C SER A 61 10.87 -10.85 2.67
N ASP A 62 10.95 -10.78 4.00
CA ASP A 62 12.03 -10.05 4.71
C ASP A 62 13.44 -10.45 4.26
N LYS A 63 13.61 -11.71 3.78
CA LYS A 63 14.89 -12.25 3.29
C LYS A 63 15.11 -12.03 1.79
N ASN A 64 14.04 -11.80 1.02
CA ASN A 64 14.07 -11.58 -0.42
C ASN A 64 13.09 -10.46 -0.77
N LYS A 65 13.57 -9.21 -0.76
CA LYS A 65 12.84 -8.01 -1.18
C LYS A 65 12.73 -7.89 -2.72
N ASN A 66 12.72 -9.01 -3.43
CA ASN A 66 12.48 -9.05 -4.87
C ASN A 66 10.97 -9.07 -5.10
N PHE A 67 10.31 -7.94 -4.91
CA PHE A 67 8.99 -7.73 -5.47
C PHE A 67 9.17 -7.08 -6.85
N ASN A 68 8.55 -7.65 -7.87
CA ASN A 68 8.63 -7.12 -9.23
C ASN A 68 7.23 -6.74 -9.65
N LEU A 69 6.93 -5.44 -9.59
CA LEU A 69 5.70 -4.91 -10.17
C LEU A 69 5.91 -4.76 -11.67
N SER A 70 4.94 -5.18 -12.47
CA SER A 70 5.01 -4.96 -13.92
C SER A 70 4.94 -3.47 -14.24
N SER A 71 5.61 -3.07 -15.32
CA SER A 71 5.43 -1.76 -15.94
C SER A 71 4.89 -1.97 -17.35
N PRO A 72 3.70 -1.45 -17.70
CA PRO A 72 2.81 -0.66 -16.84
C PRO A 72 2.21 -1.46 -15.67
N LEU A 73 1.83 -0.75 -14.60
CA LEU A 73 1.15 -1.34 -13.45
C LEU A 73 -0.20 -1.92 -13.88
N HIS A 74 -0.58 -3.04 -13.26
CA HIS A 74 -1.92 -3.59 -13.43
C HIS A 74 -2.97 -2.55 -12.96
N PRO A 75 -4.09 -2.34 -13.69
CA PRO A 75 -5.07 -1.30 -13.37
C PRO A 75 -5.57 -1.33 -11.91
N MET A 76 -5.79 -2.52 -11.36
CA MET A 76 -6.15 -2.69 -9.93
C MET A 76 -5.10 -2.06 -9.00
N LEU A 77 -3.81 -2.27 -9.26
CA LEU A 77 -2.74 -1.74 -8.43
C LEU A 77 -2.60 -0.21 -8.55
N SER A 78 -2.79 0.33 -9.76
CA SER A 78 -2.81 1.77 -9.97
C SER A 78 -3.95 2.41 -9.17
N ARG A 79 -5.17 1.86 -9.27
CA ARG A 79 -6.32 2.36 -8.50
C ARG A 79 -6.14 2.19 -7.00
N ALA A 80 -5.54 1.08 -6.57
CA ALA A 80 -5.21 0.87 -5.16
C ALA A 80 -4.22 1.93 -4.65
N TYR A 81 -3.22 2.30 -5.44
CA TYR A 81 -2.30 3.39 -5.10
C TYR A 81 -3.04 4.71 -4.91
N ASP A 82 -3.93 5.07 -5.84
CA ASP A 82 -4.72 6.31 -5.77
C ASP A 82 -5.61 6.37 -4.53
N ILE A 83 -6.18 5.23 -4.12
CA ILE A 83 -6.99 5.11 -2.89
C ILE A 83 -6.12 5.23 -1.64
N LEU A 84 -4.94 4.59 -1.65
CA LEU A 84 -4.11 4.43 -0.46
C LEU A 84 -3.19 5.62 -0.19
N GLU A 85 -2.76 6.36 -1.20
CA GLU A 85 -1.80 7.46 -1.02
C GLU A 85 -2.31 8.55 -0.06
N PRO A 86 -3.53 9.09 -0.22
CA PRO A 86 -4.04 10.11 0.71
C PRO A 86 -4.11 9.59 2.16
N ARG A 87 -4.47 8.32 2.33
CA ARG A 87 -4.58 7.65 3.64
C ARG A 87 -3.22 7.39 4.27
N PHE A 88 -2.21 7.10 3.44
CA PHE A 88 -0.84 6.95 3.87
C PHE A 88 -0.29 8.28 4.41
N VAL A 89 -0.54 9.38 3.69
CA VAL A 89 -0.14 10.74 4.12
C VAL A 89 -0.86 11.11 5.42
N GLU A 90 -2.17 10.90 5.50
CA GLU A 90 -2.99 11.27 6.67
C GLU A 90 -2.69 10.42 7.92
N SER A 91 -2.46 9.10 7.77
CA SER A 91 -2.46 8.16 8.91
C SER A 91 -1.12 7.49 9.20
N VAL A 92 -0.18 7.45 8.24
CA VAL A 92 1.08 6.68 8.38
C VAL A 92 2.28 7.59 8.57
N LEU A 93 2.34 8.70 7.84
CA LEU A 93 3.45 9.66 7.91
C LEU A 93 3.55 10.44 9.23
N PRO A 94 2.45 10.93 9.84
CA PRO A 94 2.54 11.77 11.05
C PRO A 94 3.13 11.04 12.25
N GLU A 95 3.63 11.80 13.22
CA GLU A 95 4.21 11.24 14.45
C GLU A 95 3.16 10.49 15.28
N GLU A 96 1.91 10.95 15.27
CA GLU A 96 0.77 10.30 15.92
C GLU A 96 0.38 8.97 15.24
N GLY A 97 0.81 8.77 14.00
CA GLY A 97 0.62 7.56 13.22
C GLY A 97 1.76 6.56 13.42
N HIS A 98 2.40 6.15 12.31
CA HIS A 98 3.59 5.29 12.36
C HIS A 98 4.91 6.08 12.34
N GLY A 99 4.85 7.40 12.16
CA GLY A 99 6.00 8.29 12.17
C GLY A 99 7.11 7.90 11.19
N LEU A 100 6.74 7.37 10.02
CA LEU A 100 7.70 6.78 9.07
C LEU A 100 8.75 7.80 8.59
N LEU A 101 8.36 9.07 8.48
CA LEU A 101 9.22 10.18 8.07
C LEU A 101 9.36 11.27 9.17
N SER A 102 8.92 10.98 10.39
CA SER A 102 8.95 11.95 11.50
C SER A 102 10.29 12.01 12.22
N THR A 103 11.06 10.91 12.23
CA THR A 103 12.35 10.86 12.92
C THR A 103 13.45 10.35 12.03
N ARG A 104 14.69 10.75 12.35
CA ARG A 104 15.88 10.27 11.64
C ARG A 104 15.98 8.75 11.60
N ALA A 105 15.75 8.11 12.74
CA ALA A 105 15.78 6.66 12.81
C ALA A 105 14.73 6.00 11.90
N SER A 106 13.55 6.62 11.72
CA SER A 106 12.48 6.10 10.87
C SER A 106 12.80 6.25 9.38
N TRP A 107 13.16 7.45 8.91
CA TRP A 107 13.41 7.65 7.49
C TRP A 107 14.68 6.95 7.02
N THR A 108 15.73 6.86 7.86
CA THR A 108 16.94 6.12 7.50
C THR A 108 16.61 4.64 7.23
N LYS A 109 15.71 4.03 8.02
CA LYS A 109 15.23 2.66 7.78
C LYS A 109 14.49 2.54 6.44
N LEU A 110 13.65 3.52 6.09
CA LEU A 110 12.97 3.57 4.79
C LEU A 110 13.98 3.69 3.65
N LEU A 111 14.94 4.61 3.75
CA LEU A 111 15.95 4.82 2.71
C LEU A 111 16.78 3.55 2.45
N MET A 112 17.02 2.72 3.47
CA MET A 112 17.68 1.43 3.34
C MET A 112 16.83 0.35 2.61
N THR A 113 15.53 0.56 2.43
CA THR A 113 14.68 -0.37 1.66
C THR A 113 14.63 -0.04 0.17
N LEU A 114 15.13 1.12 -0.24
CA LEU A 114 15.10 1.54 -1.64
C LEU A 114 15.99 0.65 -2.52
N PRO A 115 15.67 0.52 -3.82
CA PRO A 115 16.49 -0.22 -4.76
C PRO A 115 17.93 0.31 -4.81
N LYS A 116 18.91 -0.54 -5.12
CA LYS A 116 20.34 -0.14 -5.15
C LYS A 116 20.61 1.03 -6.11
N GLN A 117 19.83 1.13 -7.18
CA GLN A 117 19.89 2.21 -8.17
C GLN A 117 19.57 3.57 -7.55
N ALA A 118 18.76 3.58 -6.49
CA ALA A 118 18.35 4.76 -5.75
C ALA A 118 19.33 5.20 -4.65
N ASN A 119 20.43 4.46 -4.41
CA ASN A 119 21.34 4.71 -3.29
C ASN A 119 21.95 6.13 -3.31
N SER A 120 22.26 6.66 -4.49
CA SER A 120 22.82 8.01 -4.63
C SER A 120 21.83 9.10 -4.24
N VAL A 121 20.54 8.89 -4.56
CA VAL A 121 19.44 9.77 -4.17
C VAL A 121 19.17 9.63 -2.67
N ALA A 122 19.11 8.40 -2.15
CA ALA A 122 18.90 8.11 -0.74
C ALA A 122 19.96 8.79 0.15
N ALA A 123 21.24 8.76 -0.25
CA ALA A 123 22.31 9.43 0.49
C ALA A 123 22.13 10.95 0.55
N LYS A 124 21.71 11.57 -0.56
CA LYS A 124 21.43 13.02 -0.62
C LYS A 124 20.25 13.41 0.26
N LEU A 125 19.18 12.62 0.25
CA LEU A 125 17.99 12.86 1.08
C LEU A 125 18.33 12.69 2.57
N GLU A 126 19.10 11.68 2.95
CA GLU A 126 19.56 11.47 4.33
C GLU A 126 20.42 12.64 4.85
N GLU A 127 21.32 13.18 4.02
CA GLU A 127 22.11 14.36 4.37
C GLU A 127 21.23 15.60 4.55
N LYS A 128 20.30 15.83 3.60
CA LYS A 128 19.39 16.97 3.61
C LYS A 128 18.49 16.94 4.85
N TRP A 129 17.77 15.85 5.08
CA TRP A 129 16.84 15.70 6.20
C TRP A 129 17.56 15.58 7.55
N GLY A 130 18.83 15.18 7.55
CA GLY A 130 19.67 15.14 8.76
C GLY A 130 20.26 16.48 9.18
N SER A 131 20.12 17.53 8.35
CA SER A 131 20.61 18.87 8.66
C SER A 131 19.85 19.50 9.82
N LYS A 132 20.56 20.18 10.74
CA LYS A 132 19.91 20.94 11.85
C LYS A 132 19.02 22.10 11.37
N ARG A 133 19.15 22.48 10.09
CA ARG A 133 18.35 23.53 9.46
C ARG A 133 17.15 22.97 8.71
N ASP A 134 17.00 21.65 8.66
CA ASP A 134 15.84 21.03 8.02
C ASP A 134 14.59 21.32 8.84
N THR A 135 13.60 21.91 8.17
CA THR A 135 12.28 22.19 8.74
C THR A 135 11.18 21.49 7.95
N THR A 136 11.55 20.51 7.11
CA THR A 136 10.58 19.84 6.24
C THR A 136 9.65 18.91 7.03
N THR A 137 8.37 18.93 6.70
CA THR A 137 7.36 18.06 7.30
C THR A 137 7.50 16.62 6.77
N PRO A 138 6.95 15.60 7.47
CA PRO A 138 6.90 14.23 6.94
C PRO A 138 6.27 14.14 5.55
N GLU A 139 5.28 15.00 5.26
CA GLU A 139 4.54 15.05 4.00
C GLU A 139 5.42 15.65 2.88
N GLU A 140 6.12 16.76 3.17
CA GLU A 140 7.10 17.34 2.24
C GLU A 140 8.23 16.36 1.93
N LYS A 141 8.71 15.60 2.93
CA LYS A 141 9.71 14.55 2.74
C LYS A 141 9.21 13.43 1.82
N TRP A 142 7.93 13.09 1.89
CA TRP A 142 7.32 12.11 0.99
C TRP A 142 7.26 12.62 -0.45
N ASP A 143 6.86 13.87 -0.66
CA ASP A 143 6.83 14.49 -1.99
C ASP A 143 8.23 14.66 -2.60
N GLU A 144 9.22 15.01 -1.78
CA GLU A 144 10.63 15.03 -2.20
C GLU A 144 11.12 13.64 -2.62
N LEU A 145 10.74 12.60 -1.89
CA LEU A 145 11.10 11.22 -2.24
C LEU A 145 10.48 10.80 -3.57
N LYS A 146 9.20 11.15 -3.81
CA LYS A 146 8.50 10.84 -5.07
C LYS A 146 9.11 11.54 -6.28
N THR A 147 9.50 12.81 -6.12
CA THR A 147 10.05 13.62 -7.22
C THR A 147 11.52 13.33 -7.52
N ALA A 148 12.20 12.60 -6.64
CA ALA A 148 13.61 12.28 -6.79
C ALA A 148 13.90 11.08 -7.72
N PHE A 149 12.86 10.40 -8.22
CA PHE A 149 12.91 9.26 -9.15
C PHE A 149 12.04 9.49 -10.37
#